data_AF-A0A5Q4BFR7-F1
#
_entry.id   AF-A0A5Q4BFR7-F1
#
_cell.length_a   1.000
_cell.length_b   1.000
_cell.length_c   1.000
_cell.angle_alpha   90.00
_cell.angle_beta   90.00
_cell.angle_gamma   90.00
#
_symmetry.space_group_name_H-M   'P 1'
#
loop_
_entity.id
_entity.type
_entity.pdbx_description
1 polymer ?
#
loop_
_entity_poly.entity_id
_entity_poly.type
_entity_poly.pdbx_seq_one_letter_code
_entity_poly.pdbx_strand_id
1 'polypeptide(L)'
;MLLSFATDDDLSSLSTSHVVQPRPPFETIQTSSRMPHPQTGIGVEVQELVAQVGSLARKERRRIRKREHSSRHDIEQSINAIRSAEQLQARLCEIELPGEVAVIDSGDDMPPTDHLLKAAEAYRCTGLLQLYRNFPNLVSHGTSPVNLTSPSTWLNATGDADLKSPEYSRVTLDTWLTSLALHVLDLVEEIPISSRSRSIQPLLLVSICSELSLRRTFASTPSMEESFVESILSSPRMKQSPTFTDVLHARRLIISRLSSFEGILAAKPIRQMLKLVKETWACMDDRQADIYWIDVMMEKGYETLMG
;
A
#
# COMPACT_ATOMS: atom_id res chain seq x y z
N MET A 1 5.81 8.53 -7.37
CA MET A 1 5.22 7.72 -6.30
C MET A 1 5.88 7.95 -4.94
N LEU A 2 7.17 7.75 -4.78
CA LEU A 2 7.84 7.97 -3.49
C LEU A 2 7.67 9.40 -2.94
N LEU A 3 7.66 10.37 -3.84
CA LEU A 3 7.37 11.77 -3.52
C LEU A 3 5.96 11.98 -2.95
N SER A 4 4.93 11.21 -3.30
CA SER A 4 3.58 11.43 -2.72
C SER A 4 3.49 11.02 -1.25
N PHE A 5 4.43 10.20 -0.78
CA PHE A 5 4.60 9.92 0.65
C PHE A 5 5.46 10.98 1.36
N ALA A 6 6.12 11.86 0.60
CA ALA A 6 7.12 12.82 1.08
C ALA A 6 6.76 14.30 0.83
N THR A 7 5.80 14.62 -0.04
CA THR A 7 5.39 16.00 -0.38
C THR A 7 3.88 16.16 -0.21
N ASP A 8 3.45 17.40 0.08
CA ASP A 8 2.04 17.76 0.32
C ASP A 8 1.36 18.25 -0.98
N ASP A 9 1.96 18.00 -2.15
CA ASP A 9 1.36 18.37 -3.43
C ASP A 9 0.10 17.53 -3.66
N ASP A 10 -1.06 18.17 -3.57
CA ASP A 10 -2.28 17.63 -4.12
C ASP A 10 -1.99 17.38 -5.60
N LEU A 11 -1.88 16.11 -6.02
CA LEU A 11 -1.97 15.67 -7.42
C LEU A 11 -3.40 15.98 -7.91
N SER A 12 -3.71 17.27 -7.95
CA SER A 12 -4.91 17.85 -8.50
C SER A 12 -4.85 17.56 -9.99
N SER A 13 -5.64 16.55 -10.39
CA SER A 13 -5.93 16.15 -11.76
C SER A 13 -4.86 16.59 -12.77
N LEU A 14 -3.95 15.69 -13.13
CA LEU A 14 -3.31 15.76 -14.43
C LEU A 14 -4.43 15.66 -15.47
N SER A 15 -5.02 16.80 -15.76
CA SER A 15 -5.80 17.05 -16.95
C SER A 15 -4.88 16.70 -18.09
N THR A 16 -5.20 15.60 -18.76
CA THR A 16 -4.56 15.15 -19.98
C THR A 16 -4.63 16.31 -20.96
N SER A 17 -3.57 17.12 -20.99
CA SER A 17 -3.36 18.11 -22.03
C SER A 17 -3.04 17.32 -23.28
N HIS A 18 -4.10 16.89 -23.97
CA HIS A 18 -4.04 16.39 -25.32
C HIS A 18 -3.38 17.47 -26.17
N VAL A 19 -2.09 17.29 -26.46
CA VAL A 19 -1.45 17.98 -27.57
C VAL A 19 -2.16 17.52 -28.84
N VAL A 20 -3.02 18.38 -29.38
CA VAL A 20 -3.75 18.16 -30.62
C VAL A 20 -2.73 18.11 -31.76
N GLN A 21 -2.45 16.90 -32.26
CA GLN A 21 -1.82 16.73 -33.57
C GLN A 21 -2.90 16.65 -34.67
N PRO A 22 -2.66 17.20 -35.88
CA PRO A 22 -3.67 17.23 -36.93
C PRO A 22 -3.87 15.85 -37.56
N ARG A 23 -5.13 15.41 -37.66
CA ARG A 23 -5.56 14.17 -38.35
C ARG A 23 -5.64 14.39 -39.88
N PRO A 24 -5.19 13.43 -40.71
CA PRO A 24 -5.69 13.33 -42.09
C PRO A 24 -7.06 12.63 -42.11
N PRO A 25 -7.88 12.86 -43.15
CA PRO A 25 -9.21 12.30 -43.27
C PRO A 25 -9.18 10.90 -43.89
N PHE A 26 -10.20 10.12 -43.54
CA PHE A 26 -10.61 8.82 -44.08
C PHE A 26 -10.22 7.55 -43.29
N GLU A 27 -11.31 6.95 -42.80
CA GLU A 27 -11.62 5.51 -42.79
C GLU A 27 -11.38 4.65 -41.52
N THR A 28 -12.54 4.39 -40.90
CA THR A 28 -13.04 3.08 -40.42
C THR A 28 -13.21 2.97 -38.92
N ILE A 29 -14.47 2.82 -38.52
CA ILE A 29 -14.90 2.43 -37.17
C ILE A 29 -14.38 1.02 -36.92
N GLN A 30 -13.20 0.91 -36.34
CA GLN A 30 -12.75 -0.28 -35.65
C GLN A 30 -12.76 0.05 -34.17
N THR A 31 -13.50 -0.76 -33.41
CA THR A 31 -13.42 -0.86 -31.96
C THR A 31 -11.95 -1.03 -31.58
N SER A 32 -11.34 0.08 -31.17
CA SER A 32 -9.93 0.11 -30.80
C SER A 32 -9.76 -0.69 -29.52
N SER A 33 -9.32 -1.94 -29.68
CA SER A 33 -8.61 -2.68 -28.66
C SER A 33 -7.51 -1.75 -28.14
N ARG A 34 -7.73 -1.16 -26.96
CA ARG A 34 -6.76 -0.35 -26.26
C ARG A 34 -5.74 -1.29 -25.66
N MET A 35 -4.86 -1.84 -26.50
CA MET A 35 -3.71 -2.58 -26.01
C MET A 35 -2.72 -1.54 -25.45
N PRO A 36 -2.52 -1.44 -24.13
CA PRO A 36 -1.56 -0.50 -23.60
C PRO A 36 -0.17 -0.92 -24.05
N HIS A 37 0.71 0.05 -24.28
CA HIS A 37 2.10 -0.21 -24.61
C HIS A 37 2.74 -1.14 -23.55
N PRO A 38 3.53 -2.18 -23.94
CA PRO A 38 3.97 -3.26 -23.04
C PRO A 38 4.69 -2.83 -21.76
N GLN A 39 5.29 -1.64 -21.75
CA GLN A 39 6.01 -1.08 -20.58
C GLN A 39 5.25 0.01 -19.82
N THR A 40 4.18 0.57 -20.38
CA THR A 40 3.58 1.83 -19.89
C THR A 40 2.14 1.68 -19.42
N GLY A 41 1.53 0.50 -19.54
CA GLY A 41 0.16 0.27 -19.09
C GLY A 41 0.00 -0.63 -17.88
N ILE A 42 0.91 -1.58 -17.66
CA ILE A 42 0.75 -2.56 -16.58
C ILE A 42 1.07 -1.89 -15.24
N GLY A 43 0.02 -1.69 -14.44
CA GLY A 43 0.13 -1.18 -13.08
C GLY A 43 0.24 0.34 -12.94
N VAL A 44 0.20 1.14 -14.02
CA VAL A 44 0.22 2.62 -13.88
C VAL A 44 -0.97 3.12 -13.05
N GLU A 45 -2.17 2.59 -13.31
CA GLU A 45 -3.36 2.90 -12.51
C GLU A 45 -3.15 2.53 -11.03
N VAL A 46 -2.57 1.37 -10.75
CA VAL A 46 -2.22 0.95 -9.39
C VAL A 46 -1.24 1.94 -8.77
N GLN A 47 -0.20 2.33 -9.49
CA GLN A 47 0.82 3.25 -9.01
C GLN A 47 0.25 4.65 -8.69
N GLU A 48 -0.68 5.14 -9.51
CA GLU A 48 -1.38 6.41 -9.28
C GLU A 48 -2.28 6.34 -8.05
N LEU A 49 -3.03 5.24 -7.89
CA LEU A 49 -3.87 5.02 -6.71
C LEU A 49 -3.04 4.89 -5.45
N VAL A 50 -1.96 4.12 -5.47
CA VAL A 50 -1.04 3.98 -4.33
C VAL A 50 -0.39 5.32 -3.99
N ALA A 51 -0.11 6.17 -4.99
CA ALA A 51 0.39 7.51 -4.73
C ALA A 51 -0.65 8.37 -3.99
N GLN A 52 -1.93 8.30 -4.38
CA GLN A 52 -3.04 8.97 -3.69
C GLN A 52 -3.23 8.44 -2.26
N VAL A 53 -3.13 7.11 -2.06
CA VAL A 53 -3.14 6.49 -0.73
C VAL A 53 -2.01 7.05 0.14
N GLY A 54 -0.80 7.16 -0.40
CA GLY A 54 0.34 7.72 0.32
C GLY A 54 0.14 9.17 0.76
N SER A 55 -0.41 10.00 -0.13
CA SER A 55 -0.75 11.39 0.18
C SER A 55 -1.84 11.48 1.25
N LEU A 56 -2.91 10.68 1.14
CA LEU A 56 -3.97 10.61 2.13
C LEU A 56 -3.44 10.19 3.51
N ALA A 57 -2.68 9.09 3.58
CA ALA A 57 -2.09 8.61 4.81
C ALA A 57 -1.20 9.68 5.45
N ARG A 58 -0.33 10.33 4.67
CA ARG A 58 0.54 11.40 5.15
C ARG A 58 -0.25 12.60 5.68
N LYS A 59 -1.25 13.07 4.95
CA LYS A 59 -2.12 14.19 5.34
C LYS A 59 -2.84 13.89 6.65
N GLU A 60 -3.35 12.66 6.79
CA GLU A 60 -3.99 12.16 8.01
C GLU A 60 -3.02 12.16 9.20
N ARG A 61 -1.84 11.56 9.04
CA ARG A 61 -0.81 11.52 10.10
C ARG A 61 -0.37 12.92 10.51
N ARG A 62 -0.15 13.83 9.54
CA ARG A 62 0.20 15.23 9.81
C ARG A 62 -0.93 15.94 10.58
N ARG A 63 -2.20 15.74 10.18
CA ARG A 63 -3.34 16.36 10.88
C ARG A 63 -3.40 15.90 12.33
N ILE A 64 -3.37 14.58 12.57
CA ILE A 64 -3.44 13.99 13.92
C ILE A 64 -2.30 14.51 14.81
N ARG A 65 -1.08 14.63 14.27
CA ARG A 65 0.09 15.14 15.00
C ARG A 65 0.02 16.62 15.35
N LYS A 66 -0.53 17.45 14.46
CA LYS A 66 -0.67 18.91 14.66
C LYS A 66 -1.92 19.29 15.45
N ARG A 67 -2.79 18.32 15.74
CA ARG A 67 -4.07 18.55 16.39
C ARG A 67 -3.87 18.89 17.87
N GLU A 68 -4.24 20.11 18.24
CA GLU A 68 -4.35 20.51 19.66
C GLU A 68 -5.77 20.29 20.21
N HIS A 69 -6.79 20.56 19.39
CA HIS A 69 -8.19 20.52 19.80
C HIS A 69 -9.10 19.91 18.73
N SER A 70 -10.18 19.25 19.15
CA SER A 70 -11.24 18.73 18.30
C SER A 70 -12.19 19.86 17.89
N SER A 71 -12.04 20.42 16.70
CA SER A 71 -12.96 21.44 16.15
C SER A 71 -13.96 20.82 15.16
N ARG A 72 -15.06 21.52 14.86
CA ARG A 72 -16.01 21.09 13.83
C ARG A 72 -15.33 20.88 12.46
N HIS A 73 -14.38 21.76 12.13
CA HIS A 73 -13.59 21.65 10.90
C HIS A 73 -12.70 20.40 10.90
N ASP A 74 -12.06 20.07 12.02
CA ASP A 74 -11.23 18.88 12.16
C ASP A 74 -12.05 17.57 12.03
N ILE A 75 -13.26 17.56 12.61
CA ILE A 75 -14.20 16.44 12.45
C ILE A 75 -14.58 16.28 10.96
N GLU A 76 -14.90 17.37 10.28
CA GLU A 76 -15.26 17.34 8.85
C GLU A 76 -14.09 16.85 7.97
N GLN A 77 -12.87 17.31 8.24
CA GLN A 77 -11.67 16.81 7.57
C GLN A 77 -11.46 15.31 7.79
N SER A 78 -11.66 14.83 9.02
CA SER A 78 -11.56 13.39 9.35
C SER A 78 -12.60 12.57 8.60
N ILE A 79 -13.85 13.05 8.51
CA ILE A 79 -14.92 12.36 7.76
C ILE A 79 -14.57 12.31 6.27
N ASN A 80 -14.07 13.40 5.70
CA ASN A 80 -13.66 13.44 4.29
C ASN A 80 -12.51 12.47 4.02
N ALA A 81 -11.53 12.38 4.92
CA ALA A 81 -10.43 11.43 4.80
C ALA A 81 -10.91 9.97 4.79
N ILE A 82 -11.88 9.63 5.66
CA ILE A 82 -12.49 8.29 5.69
C ILE A 82 -13.18 7.97 4.35
N ARG A 83 -14.00 8.88 3.81
CA ARG A 83 -14.66 8.67 2.51
C ARG A 83 -13.65 8.50 1.37
N SER A 84 -12.58 9.30 1.36
CA SER A 84 -11.51 9.14 0.37
C SER A 84 -10.82 7.79 0.51
N ALA A 85 -10.61 7.30 1.73
CA ALA A 85 -10.01 6.00 1.99
C ALA A 85 -10.90 4.84 1.47
N GLU A 86 -12.21 4.91 1.71
CA GLU A 86 -13.20 3.94 1.19
C GLU A 86 -13.20 3.91 -0.35
N GLN A 87 -13.19 5.09 -1.00
CA GLN A 87 -13.14 5.17 -2.46
C GLN A 87 -11.84 4.61 -3.03
N LEU A 88 -10.70 4.90 -2.41
CA LEU A 88 -9.39 4.38 -2.84
C LEU A 88 -9.32 2.86 -2.66
N GLN A 89 -9.86 2.32 -1.56
CA GLN A 89 -9.96 0.89 -1.35
C GLN A 89 -10.80 0.22 -2.44
N ALA A 90 -12.01 0.71 -2.69
CA ALA A 90 -12.91 0.15 -3.70
C ALA A 90 -12.22 0.10 -5.08
N ARG A 91 -11.61 1.21 -5.49
CA ARG A 91 -10.86 1.29 -6.76
C ARG A 91 -9.68 0.33 -6.79
N LEU A 92 -8.91 0.20 -5.72
CA LEU A 92 -7.80 -0.76 -5.66
C LEU A 92 -8.31 -2.21 -5.76
N CYS A 93 -9.43 -2.54 -5.13
CA CYS A 93 -10.04 -3.87 -5.20
C CYS A 93 -10.59 -4.20 -6.60
N GLU A 94 -11.17 -3.21 -7.30
CA GLU A 94 -11.77 -3.36 -8.63
C GLU A 94 -10.74 -3.53 -9.78
N ILE A 95 -9.46 -3.25 -9.55
CA ILE A 95 -8.44 -3.37 -10.60
C ILE A 95 -8.28 -4.83 -11.02
N GLU A 96 -8.53 -5.07 -12.31
CA GLU A 96 -8.18 -6.31 -12.98
C GLU A 96 -6.79 -6.18 -13.62
N LEU A 97 -5.81 -6.90 -13.06
CA LEU A 97 -4.49 -7.00 -13.68
C LEU A 97 -4.55 -7.99 -14.85
N PRO A 98 -3.93 -7.70 -16.01
CA PRO A 98 -3.90 -8.62 -17.13
C PRO A 98 -3.30 -9.98 -16.73
N GLY A 99 -4.00 -11.08 -17.03
CA GLY A 99 -3.44 -12.42 -16.85
C GLY A 99 -2.27 -12.69 -17.80
N GLU A 100 -1.33 -13.56 -17.40
CA GLU A 100 -0.10 -13.89 -18.15
C GLU A 100 -0.34 -14.24 -19.64
N VAL A 101 -1.50 -14.80 -19.96
CA VAL A 101 -1.87 -15.26 -21.31
C VAL A 101 -2.22 -14.11 -22.27
N ALA A 102 -2.58 -12.93 -21.76
CA ALA A 102 -3.02 -11.79 -22.57
C ALA A 102 -1.87 -10.88 -23.02
N VAL A 103 -0.65 -11.11 -22.52
CA VAL A 103 0.49 -10.24 -22.81
C VAL A 103 1.43 -10.94 -23.77
N ILE A 104 1.45 -10.44 -25.01
CA ILE A 104 2.36 -10.90 -26.05
C ILE A 104 3.79 -10.62 -25.57
N ASP A 105 4.56 -11.70 -25.37
CA ASP A 105 5.99 -11.65 -25.06
C ASP A 105 6.70 -10.92 -26.21
N SER A 106 6.98 -9.64 -25.97
CA SER A 106 7.64 -8.79 -26.95
C SER A 106 9.11 -9.16 -26.90
N GLY A 107 9.51 -10.05 -27.81
CA GLY A 107 10.84 -10.64 -27.86
C GLY A 107 11.97 -9.61 -27.68
N ASP A 108 12.90 -9.97 -26.78
CA ASP A 108 14.19 -9.35 -26.47
C ASP A 108 14.22 -7.82 -26.32
N ASP A 109 13.83 -7.35 -25.12
CA ASP A 109 14.49 -6.27 -24.33
C ASP A 109 13.66 -5.83 -23.12
N MET A 110 12.64 -6.60 -22.72
CA MET A 110 11.70 -6.20 -21.68
C MET A 110 11.91 -6.96 -20.38
N PRO A 111 11.67 -6.37 -19.19
CA PRO A 111 11.51 -7.19 -18.00
C PRO A 111 10.41 -8.22 -18.28
N PRO A 112 10.59 -9.50 -17.90
CA PRO A 112 9.55 -10.51 -18.07
C PRO A 112 8.22 -9.98 -17.55
N THR A 113 7.15 -10.14 -18.32
CA THR A 113 5.81 -9.64 -17.97
C THR A 113 5.41 -10.05 -16.55
N ASP A 114 5.75 -11.28 -16.16
CA ASP A 114 5.56 -11.82 -14.81
C ASP A 114 6.11 -10.88 -13.72
N HIS A 115 7.34 -10.35 -13.89
CA HIS A 115 7.95 -9.43 -12.94
C HIS A 115 7.18 -8.10 -12.83
N LEU A 116 6.54 -7.64 -13.91
CA LEU A 116 5.73 -6.43 -13.91
C LEU A 116 4.37 -6.66 -13.24
N LEU A 117 3.75 -7.81 -13.49
CA LEU A 117 2.50 -8.21 -12.83
C LEU A 117 2.68 -8.35 -11.33
N LYS A 118 3.75 -9.04 -10.89
CA LYS A 118 4.11 -9.15 -9.46
C LYS A 118 4.38 -7.78 -8.83
N ALA A 119 5.05 -6.88 -9.55
CA ALA A 119 5.30 -5.52 -9.06
C ALA A 119 3.99 -4.72 -8.92
N ALA A 120 3.09 -4.80 -9.90
CA ALA A 120 1.79 -4.16 -9.85
C ALA A 120 0.95 -4.72 -8.69
N GLU A 121 0.96 -6.03 -8.51
CA GLU A 121 0.24 -6.69 -7.42
C GLU A 121 0.80 -6.33 -6.04
N ALA A 122 2.12 -6.31 -5.89
CA ALA A 122 2.77 -5.88 -4.66
C ALA A 122 2.44 -4.42 -4.32
N TYR A 123 2.33 -3.54 -5.33
CA TYR A 123 1.86 -2.17 -5.12
C TYR A 123 0.40 -2.11 -4.69
N ARG A 124 -0.49 -2.88 -5.34
CA ARG A 124 -1.92 -2.94 -4.97
C ARG A 124 -2.07 -3.36 -3.51
N CYS A 125 -1.42 -4.47 -3.13
CA CYS A 125 -1.40 -4.97 -1.75
C CYS A 125 -0.78 -3.95 -0.77
N THR A 126 0.28 -3.24 -1.17
CA THR A 126 0.88 -2.18 -0.36
C THR A 126 -0.08 -1.01 -0.14
N GLY A 127 -0.81 -0.58 -1.17
CA GLY A 127 -1.82 0.47 -1.06
C GLY A 127 -2.90 0.10 -0.05
N LEU A 128 -3.45 -1.11 -0.16
CA LEU A 128 -4.41 -1.65 0.80
C LEU A 128 -3.83 -1.71 2.21
N LEU A 129 -2.59 -2.18 2.36
CA LEU A 129 -1.90 -2.22 3.65
C LEU A 129 -1.81 -0.84 4.30
N GLN A 130 -1.41 0.19 3.54
CA GLN A 130 -1.33 1.56 4.07
C GLN A 130 -2.71 2.10 4.44
N LEU A 131 -3.76 1.81 3.65
CA LEU A 131 -5.14 2.19 3.97
C LEU A 131 -5.60 1.53 5.27
N TYR A 132 -5.45 0.21 5.40
CA TYR A 132 -5.90 -0.54 6.58
C TYR A 132 -5.17 -0.12 7.85
N ARG A 133 -3.88 0.23 7.76
CA ARG A 133 -3.15 0.76 8.91
C ARG A 133 -3.68 2.13 9.37
N ASN A 134 -4.02 3.02 8.44
CA ASN A 134 -4.47 4.39 8.77
C ASN A 134 -5.97 4.48 9.05
N PHE A 135 -6.76 3.57 8.48
CA PHE A 135 -8.22 3.52 8.55
C PHE A 135 -8.65 2.06 8.86
N PRO A 136 -8.46 1.59 10.10
CA PRO A 136 -8.67 0.17 10.45
C PRO A 136 -10.11 -0.29 10.26
N ASN A 137 -11.09 0.61 10.28
CA ASN A 137 -12.49 0.27 10.07
C ASN A 137 -12.78 -0.23 8.64
N LEU A 138 -11.92 0.08 7.67
CA LEU A 138 -12.01 -0.44 6.29
C LEU A 138 -11.89 -1.97 6.21
N VAL A 139 -11.21 -2.56 7.20
CA VAL A 139 -11.04 -4.01 7.37
C VAL A 139 -12.34 -4.63 7.92
N SER A 140 -13.10 -3.89 8.73
CA SER A 140 -14.32 -4.38 9.37
C SER A 140 -15.59 -4.12 8.53
N HIS A 141 -15.61 -3.10 7.67
CA HIS A 141 -16.78 -2.63 6.92
C HIS A 141 -16.92 -3.20 5.50
N GLY A 142 -16.29 -4.34 5.17
CA GLY A 142 -16.69 -5.14 3.99
C GLY A 142 -18.18 -5.53 4.01
N THR A 143 -18.80 -5.42 5.19
CA THR A 143 -20.23 -5.60 5.46
C THR A 143 -21.02 -4.30 5.25
N SER A 144 -21.57 -4.15 4.04
CA SER A 144 -22.67 -3.24 3.67
C SER A 144 -22.37 -1.72 3.61
N PRO A 145 -22.81 -1.01 2.54
CA PRO A 145 -22.70 0.44 2.48
C PRO A 145 -23.60 1.07 3.55
N VAL A 146 -23.01 1.45 4.68
CA VAL A 146 -23.68 2.33 5.64
C VAL A 146 -23.91 3.66 4.93
N ASN A 147 -25.18 3.98 4.64
CA ASN A 147 -25.55 5.29 4.11
C ASN A 147 -25.08 6.37 5.10
N LEU A 148 -23.95 7.00 4.77
CA LEU A 148 -23.22 8.00 5.56
C LEU A 148 -23.92 9.37 5.62
N THR A 149 -25.21 9.44 5.32
CA THR A 149 -25.99 10.69 5.27
C THR A 149 -26.37 11.22 6.66
N SER A 150 -26.21 10.43 7.72
CA SER A 150 -26.53 10.84 9.10
C SER A 150 -25.41 10.50 10.10
N PRO A 151 -24.90 11.48 10.88
CA PRO A 151 -23.93 11.25 11.95
C PRO A 151 -24.41 10.26 13.04
N SER A 152 -25.72 10.08 13.17
CA SER A 152 -26.37 9.20 14.15
C SER A 152 -26.25 7.70 13.84
N THR A 153 -25.95 7.31 12.59
CA THR A 153 -25.83 5.88 12.23
C THR A 153 -24.56 5.24 12.83
N TRP A 154 -23.51 6.03 13.06
CA TRP A 154 -22.24 5.59 13.66
C TRP A 154 -22.38 5.23 15.14
N LEU A 155 -23.24 5.95 15.87
CA LEU A 155 -23.54 5.69 17.27
C LEU A 155 -24.50 4.49 17.45
N ASN A 156 -25.28 4.17 16.42
CA ASN A 156 -26.32 3.13 16.46
C ASN A 156 -25.88 1.79 15.85
N ALA A 157 -24.68 1.71 15.26
CA ALA A 157 -24.09 0.47 14.74
C ALA A 157 -23.59 -0.48 15.86
N THR A 158 -24.05 -0.31 17.10
CA THR A 158 -23.71 -1.11 18.28
C THR A 158 -24.68 -2.27 18.50
N GLY A 159 -25.29 -2.80 17.43
CA GLY A 159 -26.40 -3.76 17.54
C GLY A 159 -26.00 -5.24 17.62
N ASP A 160 -24.82 -5.64 17.15
CA ASP A 160 -24.50 -7.09 17.06
C ASP A 160 -22.97 -7.42 17.11
N ALA A 161 -22.10 -6.41 17.24
CA ALA A 161 -20.65 -6.57 17.32
C ALA A 161 -20.10 -6.60 18.77
N ASP A 162 -20.98 -6.75 19.76
CA ASP A 162 -20.74 -6.39 21.17
C ASP A 162 -20.13 -7.53 22.04
N LEU A 163 -19.35 -8.45 21.44
CA LEU A 163 -18.72 -9.56 22.17
C LEU A 163 -17.21 -9.70 21.99
N LYS A 164 -16.54 -8.84 21.21
CA LYS A 164 -15.07 -8.88 21.05
C LYS A 164 -14.42 -7.73 21.80
N SER A 165 -13.59 -8.07 22.81
CA SER A 165 -12.74 -7.10 23.51
C SER A 165 -11.96 -6.22 22.51
N PRO A 166 -11.78 -4.91 22.78
CA PRO A 166 -10.99 -4.01 21.92
C PRO A 166 -9.55 -4.53 21.71
N GLU A 167 -9.01 -5.27 22.68
CA GLU A 167 -7.70 -5.92 22.56
C GLU A 167 -7.72 -7.05 21.52
N TYR A 168 -8.78 -7.86 21.48
CA TYR A 168 -8.94 -8.93 20.50
C TYR A 168 -9.08 -8.40 19.07
N SER A 169 -9.81 -7.30 18.90
CA SER A 169 -9.93 -6.60 17.61
C SER A 169 -8.58 -6.10 17.11
N ARG A 170 -7.78 -5.50 18.01
CA ARG A 170 -6.43 -5.03 17.69
C ARG A 170 -5.48 -6.17 17.30
N VAL A 171 -5.46 -7.27 18.07
CA VAL A 171 -4.63 -8.45 17.76
C VAL A 171 -5.01 -9.05 16.40
N THR A 172 -6.30 -9.09 16.07
CA THR A 172 -6.78 -9.58 14.77
C THR A 172 -6.29 -8.70 13.62
N LEU A 173 -6.43 -7.38 13.76
CA LEU A 173 -5.92 -6.42 12.76
C LEU A 173 -4.40 -6.51 12.60
N ASP A 174 -3.67 -6.56 13.71
CA ASP A 174 -2.22 -6.72 13.75
C ASP A 174 -1.76 -8.00 13.03
N THR A 175 -2.49 -9.09 13.24
CA THR A 175 -2.27 -10.37 12.54
C THR A 175 -2.49 -10.21 11.03
N TRP A 176 -3.61 -9.60 10.64
CA TRP A 176 -3.95 -9.37 9.24
C TRP A 176 -2.92 -8.50 8.51
N LEU A 177 -2.53 -7.36 9.10
CA LEU A 177 -1.53 -6.46 8.53
C LEU A 177 -0.16 -7.13 8.40
N THR A 178 0.23 -7.96 9.37
CA THR A 178 1.49 -8.71 9.30
C THR A 178 1.44 -9.77 8.20
N SER A 179 0.36 -10.53 8.10
CA SER A 179 0.15 -11.50 7.04
C SER A 179 0.19 -10.85 5.65
N LEU A 180 -0.47 -9.70 5.48
CA LEU A 180 -0.46 -8.96 4.23
C LEU A 180 0.93 -8.40 3.90
N ALA A 181 1.67 -7.89 4.89
CA ALA A 181 3.05 -7.45 4.72
C ALA A 181 3.98 -8.59 4.30
N LEU A 182 3.83 -9.78 4.88
CA LEU A 182 4.58 -10.98 4.46
C LEU A 182 4.19 -11.40 3.03
N HIS A 183 2.91 -11.32 2.67
CA HIS A 183 2.48 -11.60 1.30
C HIS A 183 3.10 -10.63 0.28
N VAL A 184 3.13 -9.32 0.58
CA VAL A 184 3.84 -8.33 -0.24
C VAL A 184 5.32 -8.68 -0.36
N LEU A 185 5.95 -9.12 0.73
CA LEU A 185 7.36 -9.51 0.69
C LEU A 185 7.61 -10.73 -0.21
N ASP A 186 6.77 -11.76 -0.13
CA ASP A 186 6.85 -12.95 -0.98
C ASP A 186 6.76 -12.54 -2.47
N LEU A 187 5.82 -11.66 -2.84
CA LEU A 187 5.69 -11.13 -4.21
C LEU A 187 6.93 -10.37 -4.68
N VAL A 188 7.54 -9.56 -3.81
CA VAL A 188 8.75 -8.78 -4.13
C VAL A 188 9.99 -9.67 -4.25
N GLU A 189 10.08 -10.72 -3.43
CA GLU A 189 11.19 -11.67 -3.45
C GLU A 189 11.30 -12.41 -4.79
N GLU A 190 10.16 -12.76 -5.37
CA GLU A 190 10.07 -13.39 -6.68
C GLU A 190 10.56 -12.52 -7.83
N ILE A 191 10.70 -11.20 -7.65
CA ILE A 191 11.24 -10.29 -8.67
C ILE A 191 12.75 -10.14 -8.45
N PRO A 192 13.62 -10.71 -9.31
CA PRO A 192 15.08 -10.67 -9.12
C PRO A 192 15.65 -9.25 -9.01
N ILE A 193 16.72 -9.05 -8.24
CA ILE A 193 17.45 -7.77 -8.19
C ILE A 193 18.04 -7.34 -9.54
N SER A 194 18.24 -8.29 -10.46
CA SER A 194 18.67 -8.05 -11.84
C SER A 194 17.53 -7.58 -12.74
N SER A 195 16.27 -7.66 -12.30
CA SER A 195 15.10 -7.25 -13.09
C SER A 195 15.19 -5.78 -13.51
N ARG A 196 14.68 -5.46 -14.71
CA ARG A 196 14.57 -4.06 -15.16
C ARG A 196 13.56 -3.26 -14.31
N SER A 197 12.66 -3.93 -13.59
CA SER A 197 11.72 -3.32 -12.62
C SER A 197 12.30 -3.14 -11.20
N ARG A 198 13.61 -3.36 -11.00
CA ARG A 198 14.26 -3.31 -9.66
C ARG A 198 14.09 -2.00 -8.88
N SER A 199 13.94 -0.85 -9.55
CA SER A 199 13.80 0.46 -8.90
C SER A 199 12.51 0.64 -8.11
N ILE A 200 11.51 -0.23 -8.35
CA ILE A 200 10.23 -0.26 -7.66
C ILE A 200 10.33 -0.91 -6.28
N GLN A 201 11.16 -1.95 -6.14
CA GLN A 201 11.21 -2.78 -4.94
C GLN A 201 11.58 -2.03 -3.65
N PRO A 202 12.54 -1.08 -3.64
CA PRO A 202 12.96 -0.42 -2.40
C PRO A 202 11.81 0.24 -1.63
N LEU A 203 10.89 0.91 -2.33
CA LEU A 203 9.73 1.53 -1.68
C LEU A 203 8.79 0.50 -1.06
N LEU A 204 8.51 -0.59 -1.78
CA LEU A 204 7.68 -1.70 -1.27
C LEU A 204 8.27 -2.31 0.00
N LEU A 205 9.60 -2.46 0.06
CA LEU A 205 10.27 -3.00 1.25
C LEU A 205 10.19 -2.04 2.44
N VAL A 206 10.29 -0.73 2.20
CA VAL A 206 10.15 0.30 3.24
C VAL A 206 8.71 0.37 3.74
N SER A 207 7.72 0.32 2.85
CA SER A 207 6.32 0.55 3.20
C SER A 207 5.72 -0.53 4.10
N ILE A 208 6.25 -1.75 4.05
CA ILE A 208 5.79 -2.89 4.88
C ILE A 208 6.52 -2.99 6.21
N CYS A 209 7.62 -2.25 6.42
CA CYS A 209 8.51 -2.48 7.57
C CYS A 209 7.83 -2.24 8.93
N SER A 210 6.82 -1.36 8.99
CA SER A 210 6.05 -1.05 10.19
C SER A 210 5.17 -2.21 10.69
N GLU A 211 4.90 -3.20 9.85
CA GLU A 211 4.09 -4.36 10.25
C GLU A 211 4.93 -5.52 10.78
N LEU A 212 6.25 -5.43 10.64
CA LEU A 212 7.17 -6.47 11.05
C LEU A 212 7.66 -6.22 12.47
N SER A 213 6.76 -6.27 13.45
CA SER A 213 7.07 -6.10 14.86
C SER A 213 7.45 -7.41 15.55
N LEU A 214 8.57 -7.45 16.26
CA LEU A 214 8.99 -8.62 17.05
C LEU A 214 8.19 -8.83 18.34
N ARG A 215 7.42 -7.82 18.77
CA ARG A 215 6.65 -7.83 20.02
C ARG A 215 5.14 -8.01 19.80
N ARG A 216 4.71 -8.16 18.55
CA ARG A 216 3.29 -8.32 18.21
C ARG A 216 2.83 -9.73 18.55
N THR A 217 1.66 -9.83 19.17
CA THR A 217 0.97 -11.10 19.42
C THR A 217 0.04 -11.36 18.24
N PHE A 218 -0.08 -12.62 17.82
CA PHE A 218 -0.89 -13.02 16.69
C PHE A 218 -2.07 -13.88 17.12
N ALA A 219 -3.22 -13.71 16.46
CA ALA A 219 -4.40 -14.54 16.65
C ALA A 219 -4.23 -15.88 15.92
N SER A 220 -4.85 -16.94 16.41
CA SER A 220 -4.72 -18.31 15.86
C SER A 220 -5.22 -18.44 14.41
N THR A 221 -6.17 -17.60 13.99
CA THR A 221 -6.66 -17.56 12.60
C THR A 221 -7.06 -16.13 12.23
N PRO A 222 -6.46 -15.54 11.19
CA PRO A 222 -6.93 -14.28 10.62
C PRO A 222 -8.17 -14.55 9.77
N SER A 223 -9.29 -15.02 10.35
CA SER A 223 -10.55 -15.18 9.62
C SER A 223 -11.22 -13.82 9.47
N MET A 224 -10.70 -13.03 8.54
CA MET A 224 -11.43 -11.93 7.94
C MET A 224 -11.96 -12.45 6.61
N GLU A 225 -13.24 -12.80 6.58
CA GLU A 225 -13.81 -13.70 5.58
C GLU A 225 -13.97 -13.08 4.18
N GLU A 226 -13.71 -11.78 4.00
CA GLU A 226 -13.96 -11.10 2.73
C GLU A 226 -12.82 -10.13 2.38
N SER A 227 -11.77 -10.65 1.74
CA SER A 227 -10.92 -9.82 0.89
C SER A 227 -11.47 -9.86 -0.53
N PHE A 228 -11.64 -8.70 -1.16
CA PHE A 228 -12.14 -8.60 -2.54
C PHE A 228 -11.06 -8.91 -3.59
N VAL A 229 -9.83 -9.21 -3.15
CA VAL A 229 -8.67 -9.38 -4.01
C VAL A 229 -8.23 -10.86 -3.99
N GLU A 230 -8.34 -11.51 -5.15
CA GLU A 230 -8.11 -12.96 -5.32
C GLU A 230 -6.71 -13.42 -4.89
N SER A 231 -5.67 -12.63 -5.18
CA SER A 231 -4.29 -12.91 -4.78
C SER A 231 -4.12 -12.97 -3.25
N ILE A 232 -4.77 -12.05 -2.53
CA ILE A 232 -4.76 -12.01 -1.06
C ILE A 232 -5.51 -13.22 -0.51
N LEU A 233 -6.71 -13.53 -1.03
CA LEU A 233 -7.48 -14.70 -0.62
C LEU A 233 -6.72 -16.02 -0.85
N SER A 234 -6.00 -16.11 -1.96
CA SER A 234 -5.27 -17.32 -2.35
C SER A 234 -3.97 -17.49 -1.55
N SER A 235 -3.41 -16.40 -1.02
CA SER A 235 -2.11 -16.37 -0.36
C SER A 235 -2.02 -17.30 0.86
N PRO A 236 -0.96 -18.12 0.97
CA PRO A 236 -0.75 -18.97 2.15
C PRO A 236 -0.51 -18.15 3.43
N ARG A 237 0.01 -16.91 3.31
CA ARG A 237 0.24 -16.01 4.45
C ARG A 237 -1.04 -15.55 5.12
N MET A 238 -2.16 -15.55 4.39
CA MET A 238 -3.48 -15.17 4.91
C MET A 238 -4.21 -16.36 5.54
N LYS A 239 -3.73 -17.59 5.31
CA LYS A 239 -4.34 -18.83 5.84
C LYS A 239 -3.68 -19.32 7.12
N GLN A 240 -2.51 -18.75 7.46
CA GLN A 240 -1.71 -19.15 8.61
C GLN A 240 -1.38 -17.93 9.46
N SER A 241 -1.39 -18.11 10.79
CA SER A 241 -0.97 -17.07 11.72
C SER A 241 0.55 -16.83 11.57
N PRO A 242 1.01 -15.58 11.43
CA PRO A 242 2.42 -15.26 11.40
C PRO A 242 3.15 -15.73 12.65
N THR A 243 4.39 -16.16 12.50
CA THR A 243 5.26 -16.51 13.63
C THR A 243 6.32 -15.44 13.87
N PHE A 244 6.89 -15.45 15.07
CA PHE A 244 8.06 -14.63 15.39
C PHE A 244 9.23 -14.88 14.41
N THR A 245 9.43 -16.13 13.99
CA THR A 245 10.46 -16.52 13.02
C THR A 245 10.20 -15.95 11.63
N ASP A 246 8.94 -15.87 11.19
CA ASP A 246 8.58 -15.23 9.92
C ASP A 246 8.97 -13.75 9.93
N VAL A 247 8.65 -13.03 11.02
CA VAL A 247 8.98 -11.61 11.16
C VAL A 247 10.49 -11.40 11.17
N LEU A 248 11.26 -12.22 11.90
CA LEU A 248 12.72 -12.14 11.90
C LEU A 248 13.31 -12.40 10.51
N HIS A 249 12.82 -13.41 9.80
CA HIS A 249 13.25 -13.72 8.44
C HIS A 249 12.96 -12.55 7.49
N ALA A 250 11.74 -12.01 7.55
CA ALA A 250 11.31 -10.87 6.74
C ALA A 250 12.19 -9.63 6.98
N ARG A 251 12.50 -9.31 8.25
CA ARG A 251 13.39 -8.20 8.58
C ARG A 251 14.80 -8.40 7.98
N ARG A 252 15.37 -9.61 8.08
CA ARG A 252 16.68 -9.92 7.47
C ARG A 252 16.65 -9.78 5.95
N LEU A 253 15.57 -10.26 5.32
CA LEU A 253 15.40 -10.19 3.88
C LEU A 253 15.35 -8.75 3.39
N ILE A 254 14.54 -7.90 4.03
CA ILE A 254 14.45 -6.47 3.69
C ILE A 254 15.83 -5.80 3.76
N ILE A 255 16.59 -6.02 4.83
CA ILE A 255 17.93 -5.41 4.97
C ILE A 255 18.89 -5.94 3.91
N SER A 256 18.90 -7.25 3.67
CA SER A 256 19.74 -7.88 2.65
C SER A 256 19.44 -7.33 1.25
N ARG A 257 18.15 -7.21 0.91
CA ARG A 257 17.67 -6.75 -0.39
C ARG A 257 17.97 -5.27 -0.61
N LEU A 258 17.68 -4.41 0.37
CA LEU A 258 18.04 -2.99 0.31
C LEU A 258 19.56 -2.79 0.22
N SER A 259 20.35 -3.55 0.98
CA SER A 259 21.83 -3.47 0.90
C SER A 259 22.34 -3.88 -0.49
N SER A 260 21.74 -4.89 -1.10
CA SER A 260 22.05 -5.29 -2.48
C SER A 260 21.75 -4.17 -3.48
N PHE A 261 20.67 -3.42 -3.28
CA PHE A 261 20.34 -2.28 -4.13
C PHE A 261 21.27 -1.08 -3.96
N GLU A 262 21.98 -0.94 -2.85
CA GLU A 262 22.94 0.16 -2.68
C GLU A 262 24.06 0.12 -3.73
N GLY A 263 24.47 -1.08 -4.16
CA GLY A 263 25.48 -1.27 -5.21
C GLY A 263 24.94 -1.24 -6.64
N ILE A 264 23.62 -1.25 -6.83
CA ILE A 264 22.95 -1.39 -8.14
C ILE A 264 22.22 -0.10 -8.54
N LEU A 265 21.65 0.60 -7.56
CA LEU A 265 20.85 1.82 -7.71
C LEU A 265 21.59 3.03 -7.15
N ALA A 266 20.96 4.21 -7.19
CA ALA A 266 21.51 5.40 -6.55
C ALA A 266 21.70 5.16 -5.04
N ALA A 267 22.96 5.05 -4.62
CA ALA A 267 23.30 4.60 -3.26
C ALA A 267 22.76 5.52 -2.16
N LYS A 268 22.66 6.84 -2.40
CA LYS A 268 22.23 7.80 -1.37
C LYS A 268 20.76 7.60 -0.95
N PRO A 269 19.76 7.57 -1.86
CA PRO A 269 18.38 7.22 -1.50
C PRO A 269 18.27 5.85 -0.80
N ILE A 270 18.98 4.83 -1.29
CA ILE A 270 18.92 3.48 -0.71
C ILE A 270 19.48 3.45 0.72
N ARG A 271 20.61 4.12 0.99
CA ARG A 271 21.13 4.27 2.36
C ARG A 271 20.13 4.95 3.28
N GLN A 272 19.40 5.95 2.77
CA GLN A 272 18.38 6.65 3.54
C GLN A 272 17.18 5.74 3.86
N MET A 273 16.74 4.91 2.90
CA MET A 273 15.72 3.88 3.12
C MET A 273 16.17 2.86 4.17
N LEU A 274 17.40 2.37 4.05
CA LEU A 274 17.98 1.42 5.01
C LEU A 274 18.05 2.03 6.42
N LYS A 275 18.41 3.31 6.52
CA LYS A 275 18.41 4.04 7.80
C LYS A 275 17.00 4.16 8.37
N LEU A 276 16.02 4.55 7.55
CA LEU A 276 14.62 4.67 7.97
C LEU A 276 14.05 3.34 8.49
N VAL A 277 14.28 2.23 7.78
CA VAL A 277 13.82 0.90 8.19
C VAL A 277 14.44 0.51 9.54
N LYS A 278 15.76 0.68 9.69
CA LYS A 278 16.47 0.37 10.94
C LYS A 278 15.97 1.22 12.11
N GLU A 279 15.77 2.52 11.89
CA GLU A 279 15.22 3.42 12.91
C GLU A 279 13.78 3.08 13.28
N THR A 280 12.95 2.70 12.30
CA THR A 280 11.57 2.28 12.54
C THR A 280 11.55 1.07 13.46
N TRP A 281 12.34 0.04 13.17
CA TRP A 281 12.43 -1.15 14.03
C TRP A 281 13.06 -0.87 15.39
N ALA A 282 14.12 -0.06 15.46
CA ALA A 282 14.70 0.34 16.76
C ALA A 282 13.64 1.03 17.64
N CYS A 283 12.86 1.96 17.08
CA CYS A 283 11.76 2.60 17.81
C CYS A 283 10.68 1.60 18.24
N MET A 284 10.31 0.63 17.39
CA MET A 284 9.32 -0.40 17.74
C MET A 284 9.82 -1.29 18.88
N ASP A 285 11.08 -1.71 18.80
CA ASP A 285 11.67 -2.68 19.71
C ASP A 285 11.97 -2.05 21.09
N ASP A 286 12.37 -0.77 21.13
CA ASP A 286 12.70 -0.01 22.35
C ASP A 286 11.46 0.57 23.04
N ARG A 287 10.57 1.24 22.29
CA ARG A 287 9.44 2.00 22.87
C ARG A 287 8.21 1.15 23.15
N GLN A 288 8.22 -0.12 22.74
CA GLN A 288 7.06 -1.02 22.82
C GLN A 288 5.78 -0.41 22.22
N ALA A 289 5.94 0.42 21.19
CA ALA A 289 4.85 1.13 20.55
C ALA A 289 4.68 0.66 19.10
N ASP A 290 3.46 0.78 18.58
CA ASP A 290 3.21 0.61 17.16
C ASP A 290 3.72 1.85 16.40
N ILE A 291 4.83 1.70 15.67
CA ILE A 291 5.53 2.80 14.99
C ILE A 291 5.30 2.71 13.49
N TYR A 292 4.88 3.83 12.92
CA TYR A 292 4.71 3.94 11.48
C TYR A 292 5.95 4.53 10.79
N TRP A 293 6.32 4.04 9.61
CA TRP A 293 7.51 4.49 8.91
C TRP A 293 7.36 5.93 8.39
N ILE A 294 6.16 6.35 7.97
CA ILE A 294 5.89 7.74 7.55
C ILE A 294 6.12 8.70 8.73
N ASP A 295 5.71 8.26 9.92
CA ASP A 295 5.88 9.01 11.16
C ASP A 295 7.34 9.27 11.49
N VAL A 296 8.17 8.23 11.41
CA VAL A 296 9.63 8.31 11.59
C VAL A 296 10.26 9.17 10.50
N MET A 297 9.85 8.99 9.25
CA MET A 297 10.32 9.78 8.11
C MET A 297 10.04 11.28 8.30
N MET A 298 8.82 11.64 8.74
CA MET A 298 8.43 13.01 9.05
C MET A 298 9.24 13.59 10.22
N GLU A 299 9.39 12.85 11.32
CA GLU A 299 10.12 13.31 12.52
C GLU A 299 11.61 13.55 12.25
N LYS A 300 12.19 12.74 11.37
CA LYS A 300 13.62 12.78 11.06
C LYS A 300 13.95 13.65 9.84
N GLY A 301 12.95 14.19 9.16
CA GLY A 301 13.13 15.02 7.96
C GLY A 301 13.72 14.27 6.77
N TYR A 302 13.46 12.96 6.65
CA TYR A 302 13.98 12.12 5.56
C TYR A 302 13.23 12.27 4.22
N GLU A 303 12.27 13.20 4.18
CA GLU A 303 11.33 13.43 3.08
C GLU A 303 12.03 13.86 1.79
N THR A 304 13.03 14.75 1.90
CA THR A 304 13.71 15.37 0.75
C THR A 304 14.87 14.55 0.18
N LEU A 305 15.21 13.42 0.81
CA LEU A 305 16.38 12.60 0.47
C LEU A 305 16.03 11.29 -0.23
N MET A 306 14.74 11.05 -0.39
CA MET A 306 14.15 9.83 -0.93
C MET A 306 13.66 10.00 -2.38
N GLY A 307 13.70 11.24 -2.91
CA GLY A 307 13.38 11.62 -4.29
C GLY A 307 14.60 11.92 -5.15
#